data_AF-A0A7J4N7M0-F1
#
_entry.id   AF-A0A7J4N7M0-F1
#
_cell.length_a   1.000
_cell.length_b   1.000
_cell.length_c   1.000
_cell.angle_alpha   90.00
_cell.angle_beta   90.00
_cell.angle_gamma   90.00
#
_symmetry.space_group_name_H-M   'P 1'
#
loop_
_entity.id
_entity.type
_entity.pdbx_description
1 polymer ?
#
loop_
_entity_poly.entity_id
_entity_poly.type
_entity_poly.pdbx_seq_one_letter_code
_entity_poly.pdbx_strand_id
1 'polypeptide(L)'
;MAKFWLDRPPLYVHRIGRNDDFKGERFATVDEGDETTVISPDTGPKANGPYACLTMGPFDLSLVGILAKASSALAGAGIPVFVISTYRFDHILVPLGRQDEAVRALMREGFERKG
;
A
#
# COMPACT_ATOMS: atom_id res chain seq x y z
N MET A 1 1.03 -2.73 -20.40
CA MET A 1 1.27 -1.67 -19.39
C MET A 1 0.78 -2.15 -18.04
N ALA A 2 1.52 -1.83 -16.98
CA ALA A 2 1.10 -2.16 -15.63
C ALA A 2 -0.08 -1.27 -15.21
N LYS A 3 -1.08 -1.88 -14.61
CA LYS A 3 -2.36 -1.25 -14.27
C LYS A 3 -2.48 -1.13 -12.76
N PHE A 4 -3.11 -0.05 -12.30
CA PHE A 4 -3.43 0.15 -10.90
C PHE A 4 -4.80 0.79 -10.71
N TRP A 5 -5.42 0.63 -9.54
CA TRP A 5 -6.72 1.24 -9.20
C TRP A 5 -6.81 1.58 -7.72
N LEU A 6 -7.87 2.34 -7.39
CA LEU A 6 -8.19 2.86 -6.05
C LEU A 6 -9.65 2.48 -5.75
N ASP A 7 -9.86 1.33 -5.14
CA ASP A 7 -11.17 0.73 -4.85
C ASP A 7 -11.43 0.56 -3.33
N ARG A 8 -10.54 1.10 -2.50
CA ARG A 8 -10.54 0.89 -1.05
C ARG A 8 -10.78 2.18 -0.28
N PRO A 9 -11.43 2.10 0.89
CA PRO A 9 -11.40 3.21 1.85
C PRO A 9 -9.95 3.48 2.29
N PRO A 10 -9.69 4.65 2.91
CA PRO A 10 -8.40 4.91 3.51
C PRO A 10 -8.00 3.82 4.52
N LEU A 11 -6.73 3.46 4.52
CA LEU A 11 -6.17 2.44 5.41
C LEU A 11 -5.25 3.06 6.45
N TYR A 12 -5.11 2.36 7.56
CA TYR A 12 -4.23 2.69 8.67
C TYR A 12 -3.32 1.52 8.98
N VAL A 13 -2.08 1.82 9.39
CA VAL A 13 -1.09 0.85 9.83
C VAL A 13 -1.05 0.85 11.35
N HIS A 14 -1.22 -0.32 11.94
CA HIS A 14 -1.25 -0.53 13.37
C HIS A 14 -0.12 -1.47 13.78
N ARG A 15 0.57 -1.11 14.87
CA ARG A 15 1.54 -1.99 15.54
C ARG A 15 0.87 -2.62 16.75
N ILE A 16 0.73 -3.94 16.75
CA ILE A 16 0.09 -4.72 17.80
C ILE A 16 1.18 -5.45 18.58
N GLY A 17 1.23 -5.27 19.90
CA GLY A 17 2.18 -6.01 20.73
C GLY A 17 1.81 -7.49 20.81
N ARG A 18 2.78 -8.35 21.09
CA ARG A 18 2.60 -9.82 21.20
C ARG A 18 1.42 -10.29 22.07
N ASN A 19 1.07 -9.52 23.11
CA ASN A 19 0.00 -9.85 24.04
C ASN A 19 -1.27 -9.01 23.83
N ASP A 20 -1.29 -8.16 22.80
CA ASP A 20 -2.41 -7.32 22.46
C ASP A 20 -3.22 -7.95 21.32
N ASP A 21 -4.53 -7.71 21.33
CA ASP A 21 -5.44 -8.15 20.27
C ASP A 21 -5.86 -6.95 19.41
N PHE A 22 -5.82 -7.11 18.09
CA PHE A 22 -6.54 -6.21 17.19
C PHE A 22 -7.98 -6.69 16.97
N LYS A 23 -8.96 -5.82 17.23
CA LYS A 23 -10.38 -6.06 16.91
C LYS A 23 -10.77 -5.15 15.74
N GLY A 24 -11.17 -5.74 14.61
CA GLY A 24 -11.53 -4.99 13.41
C GLY A 24 -11.28 -5.77 12.13
N GLU A 25 -11.63 -5.15 11.00
CA GLU A 25 -11.33 -5.66 9.68
C GLU A 25 -9.81 -5.66 9.44
N ARG A 26 -9.29 -6.67 8.76
CA ARG A 26 -7.87 -6.74 8.39
C ARG A 26 -7.74 -6.83 6.89
N PHE A 27 -7.11 -5.82 6.30
CA PHE A 27 -6.68 -5.86 4.91
C PHE A 27 -5.40 -6.68 4.74
N ALA A 28 -4.43 -6.49 5.63
CA ALA A 28 -3.19 -7.29 5.66
C ALA A 28 -2.71 -7.49 7.10
N THR A 29 -1.93 -8.55 7.31
CA THR A 29 -1.29 -8.86 8.59
C THR A 29 0.08 -9.45 8.33
N VAL A 30 1.08 -8.94 9.03
CA VAL A 30 2.43 -9.50 9.07
C VAL A 30 2.77 -9.76 10.53
N ASP A 31 3.03 -11.03 10.85
CA ASP A 31 3.46 -11.45 12.18
C ASP A 31 4.99 -11.57 12.18
N GLU A 32 5.63 -10.71 12.98
CA GLU A 32 7.10 -10.66 13.14
C GLU A 32 7.53 -11.37 14.44
N GLY A 33 6.58 -11.95 15.19
CA GLY A 33 6.78 -12.77 16.38
C GLY A 33 6.75 -12.00 17.70
N ASP A 34 7.43 -10.86 17.80
CA ASP A 34 7.37 -9.95 18.95
C ASP A 34 6.34 -8.82 18.78
N GLU A 35 5.99 -8.53 17.54
CA GLU A 35 4.88 -7.65 17.15
C GLU A 35 4.17 -8.14 15.89
N THR A 36 2.98 -7.61 15.69
CA THR A 36 2.18 -7.83 14.49
C THR A 36 1.82 -6.49 13.86
N THR A 37 2.17 -6.32 12.59
CA THR A 37 1.68 -5.21 11.79
C THR A 37 0.31 -5.56 11.22
N VAL A 38 -0.71 -4.75 11.53
CA VAL A 38 -2.05 -4.87 10.96
C VAL A 38 -2.37 -3.65 10.10
N ILE A 39 -2.89 -3.90 8.89
CA ILE A 39 -3.36 -2.86 7.98
C ILE A 39 -4.87 -2.99 7.88
N SER A 40 -5.59 -1.91 8.17
CA SER A 40 -7.04 -1.95 8.37
C SER A 40 -7.70 -0.63 7.94
N PRO A 41 -8.97 -0.65 7.46
CA PRO A 41 -9.76 0.57 7.35
C PRO A 41 -10.15 1.15 8.72
N ASP A 42 -10.15 0.33 9.78
CA ASP A 42 -10.43 0.77 11.14
C ASP A 42 -9.28 1.61 11.68
N THR A 43 -9.61 2.75 12.26
CA THR A 43 -8.66 3.60 12.99
C THR A 43 -8.55 3.16 14.46
N GLY A 44 -7.58 3.69 15.19
CA GLY A 44 -7.38 3.35 16.60
C GLY A 44 -6.29 4.19 17.26
N PRO A 45 -6.11 4.04 18.58
CA PRO A 45 -5.01 4.68 19.30
C PRO A 45 -3.68 4.30 18.68
N LYS A 46 -2.87 5.31 18.29
CA LYS A 46 -1.56 5.15 17.62
C LYS A 46 -1.61 4.58 16.19
N ALA A 47 -2.78 4.48 15.58
CA ALA A 47 -2.89 4.15 14.16
C ALA A 47 -2.13 5.18 13.31
N ASN A 48 -1.26 4.71 12.42
CA ASN A 48 -0.52 5.55 11.52
C ASN A 48 -1.28 5.65 10.18
N GLY A 49 -1.53 6.86 9.70
CA GLY A 49 -2.32 7.11 8.50
C GLY A 49 -3.04 8.46 8.54
N PRO A 50 -4.02 8.71 7.64
CA PRO A 50 -4.59 7.78 6.67
C PRO A 50 -3.77 7.60 5.38
N TYR A 51 -3.89 6.43 4.76
CA TYR A 51 -3.25 6.06 3.50
C TYR A 51 -4.27 5.77 2.39
N ALA A 52 -3.97 6.22 1.17
CA ALA A 52 -4.62 5.71 -0.05
C ALA A 52 -3.92 4.43 -0.51
N CYS A 53 -4.68 3.43 -0.96
CA CYS A 53 -4.14 2.14 -1.42
C CYS A 53 -4.18 2.02 -2.94
N LEU A 54 -3.02 2.12 -3.57
CA LEU A 54 -2.82 1.89 -5.00
C LEU A 54 -2.57 0.39 -5.22
N THR A 55 -3.60 -0.34 -5.65
CA THR A 55 -3.45 -1.78 -5.95
C THR A 55 -2.98 -1.96 -7.38
N MET A 56 -1.91 -2.72 -7.58
CA MET A 56 -1.26 -2.94 -8.88
C MET A 56 -1.28 -4.42 -9.27
N GLY A 57 -1.49 -4.70 -10.55
CA GLY A 57 -1.40 -6.07 -11.10
C GLY A 57 -2.64 -6.49 -11.92
N PRO A 58 -2.90 -7.80 -12.06
CA PRO A 58 -2.12 -8.90 -11.49
C PRO A 58 -0.73 -9.03 -12.12
N PHE A 59 0.24 -9.52 -11.36
CA PHE A 59 1.60 -9.79 -11.80
C PHE A 59 1.96 -11.26 -11.64
N ASP A 60 2.87 -11.74 -12.50
CA ASP A 60 3.53 -13.03 -12.32
C ASP A 60 4.64 -12.89 -11.26
N LEU A 61 4.84 -13.90 -10.41
CA LEU A 61 5.87 -13.86 -9.35
C LEU A 61 7.30 -13.75 -9.89
N SER A 62 7.53 -14.15 -11.15
CA SER A 62 8.82 -13.99 -11.82
C SER A 62 9.03 -12.59 -12.43
N LEU A 63 8.04 -11.71 -12.37
CA LEU A 63 8.13 -10.37 -12.94
C LEU A 63 9.17 -9.52 -12.20
N VAL A 64 10.25 -9.17 -12.89
CA VAL A 64 11.33 -8.33 -12.34
C VAL A 64 11.08 -6.85 -12.62
N GLY A 65 11.38 -6.01 -11.62
CA GLY A 65 11.55 -4.57 -11.80
C GLY A 65 10.28 -3.72 -11.73
N ILE A 66 9.09 -4.33 -11.67
CA ILE A 66 7.84 -3.56 -11.63
C ILE A 66 7.72 -2.69 -10.37
N LEU A 67 8.05 -3.25 -9.21
CA LEU A 67 8.05 -2.51 -7.95
C LEU A 67 9.15 -1.45 -7.92
N ALA A 68 10.35 -1.76 -8.41
CA ALA A 68 11.44 -0.79 -8.52
C ALA A 68 11.04 0.43 -9.36
N LYS A 69 10.34 0.21 -10.48
CA LYS A 69 9.81 1.29 -11.33
C LYS A 69 8.77 2.14 -10.60
N ALA A 70 7.81 1.51 -9.92
CA ALA A 70 6.77 2.21 -9.16
C ALA A 70 7.38 3.03 -7.99
N SER A 71 8.26 2.40 -7.21
CA SER A 71 8.96 3.05 -6.09
C SER A 71 9.83 4.21 -6.55
N SER A 72 10.53 4.07 -7.70
CA SER A 72 11.34 5.17 -8.26
C SER A 72 10.47 6.35 -8.69
N ALA A 73 9.31 6.11 -9.30
CA ALA A 73 8.36 7.15 -9.68
C ALA A 73 7.90 7.97 -8.46
N LEU A 74 7.53 7.26 -7.39
CA LEU A 74 7.03 7.86 -6.16
C LEU A 74 8.13 8.56 -5.37
N ALA A 75 9.33 7.97 -5.31
CA ALA A 75 10.51 8.60 -4.71
C ALA A 75 10.93 9.88 -5.46
N GLY A 76 10.83 9.89 -6.81
CA GLY A 76 11.09 11.09 -7.62
C GLY A 76 10.11 12.23 -7.34
N ALA A 77 8.89 11.91 -6.87
CA ALA A 77 7.93 12.88 -6.36
C ALA A 77 8.09 13.16 -4.85
N GLY A 78 9.05 12.52 -4.18
CA GLY A 78 9.25 12.62 -2.73
C GLY A 78 8.11 12.02 -1.91
N ILE A 79 7.34 11.08 -2.46
CA ILE A 79 6.19 10.43 -1.81
C ILE A 79 6.68 9.18 -1.07
N PRO A 80 6.55 9.11 0.27
CA PRO A 80 6.87 7.90 1.00
C PRO A 80 5.86 6.80 0.67
N VAL A 81 6.33 5.55 0.69
CA VAL A 81 5.52 4.37 0.37
C VAL A 81 5.57 3.35 1.49
N PHE A 82 4.46 2.69 1.74
CA PHE A 82 4.39 1.45 2.51
C PHE A 82 3.84 0.37 1.56
N VAL A 83 4.54 -0.76 1.41
CA VAL A 83 4.25 -1.73 0.33
C VAL A 83 3.86 -3.08 0.91
N ILE A 84 2.84 -3.71 0.31
CA ILE A 84 2.41 -5.08 0.60
C ILE A 84 2.38 -5.85 -0.71
N SER A 85 3.28 -6.80 -0.88
CA SER A 85 3.24 -7.75 -2.00
C SER A 85 2.42 -8.98 -1.61
N THR A 86 1.60 -9.46 -2.53
CA THR A 86 0.78 -10.67 -2.39
C THR A 86 1.07 -11.62 -3.55
N TYR A 87 0.38 -12.76 -3.60
CA TYR A 87 0.55 -13.72 -4.70
C TYR A 87 0.26 -13.11 -6.08
N ARG A 88 -0.71 -12.20 -6.17
CA ARG A 88 -1.18 -11.64 -7.46
C ARG A 88 -0.92 -10.16 -7.62
N PHE A 89 -0.84 -9.40 -6.53
CA PHE A 89 -0.90 -7.95 -6.55
C PHE A 89 0.13 -7.34 -5.62
N ASP A 90 0.58 -6.14 -5.98
CA ASP A 90 1.33 -5.26 -5.09
C ASP A 90 0.42 -4.11 -4.68
N HIS A 91 0.33 -3.85 -3.39
CA HIS A 91 -0.42 -2.74 -2.83
C HIS A 91 0.56 -1.68 -2.32
N ILE A 92 0.55 -0.50 -2.93
CA ILE A 92 1.34 0.63 -2.47
C ILE A 92 0.44 1.60 -1.73
N LEU A 93 0.69 1.74 -0.43
CA LEU A 93 0.09 2.76 0.41
C LEU A 93 0.88 4.07 0.30
N VAL A 94 0.18 5.16 0.01
CA VAL A 94 0.72 6.53 0.01
C VAL A 94 -0.12 7.41 0.94
N PRO A 95 0.43 8.48 1.55
CA PRO A 95 -0.36 9.37 2.38
C PRO A 95 -1.61 9.84 1.63
N LEU A 96 -2.79 9.76 2.26
CA LEU A 96 -4.07 10.03 1.59
C LEU A 96 -4.08 11.41 0.90
N GLY A 97 -3.52 12.43 1.56
CA GLY A 97 -3.42 13.80 1.03
C GLY A 97 -2.51 13.94 -0.21
N ARG A 98 -1.71 12.91 -0.54
CA ARG A 98 -0.82 12.89 -1.71
C ARG A 98 -1.26 11.89 -2.78
N GLN A 99 -2.46 11.34 -2.67
CA GLN A 99 -2.99 10.34 -3.62
C GLN A 99 -2.92 10.82 -5.08
N ASP A 100 -3.41 12.02 -5.38
CA ASP A 100 -3.46 12.51 -6.77
C ASP A 100 -2.06 12.78 -7.33
N GLU A 101 -1.13 13.16 -6.47
CA GLU A 101 0.28 13.32 -6.84
C GLU A 101 0.91 11.97 -7.17
N ALA A 102 0.65 10.94 -6.35
CA ALA A 102 1.11 9.57 -6.58
C ALA A 102 0.56 8.99 -7.88
N VAL A 103 -0.74 9.17 -8.14
CA VAL A 103 -1.40 8.78 -9.40
C VAL A 103 -0.68 9.42 -10.59
N ARG A 104 -0.44 10.74 -10.55
CA ARG A 104 0.25 11.45 -11.64
C ARG A 104 1.69 10.97 -11.81
N ALA A 105 2.42 10.72 -10.72
CA ALA A 105 3.79 10.24 -10.78
C ALA A 105 3.87 8.86 -11.46
N LEU A 106 3.01 7.92 -11.06
CA LEU A 106 2.92 6.60 -11.68
C LEU A 106 2.52 6.68 -13.16
N MET A 107 1.53 7.51 -13.49
CA MET A 107 1.07 7.66 -14.88
C MET A 107 2.16 8.22 -15.81
N ARG A 108 3.02 9.12 -15.33
CA ARG A 108 4.17 9.63 -16.10
C ARG A 108 5.19 8.54 -16.45
N GLU A 109 5.33 7.55 -15.58
CA GLU A 109 6.19 6.38 -15.81
C GLU A 109 5.50 5.27 -16.61
N GLY A 110 4.29 5.50 -17.14
CA GLY A 110 3.58 4.56 -18.01
C GLY A 110 2.79 3.48 -17.27
N PHE A 111 2.43 3.72 -16.01
CA PHE A 111 1.37 2.96 -15.34
C PHE A 111 -0.01 3.50 -15.76
N GLU A 112 -0.99 2.62 -15.89
CA GLU A 112 -2.35 2.97 -16.30
C GLU A 112 -3.30 2.89 -15.10
N ARG A 113 -3.98 4.00 -14.78
CA ARG A 113 -5.05 3.99 -13.78
C ARG A 113 -6.31 3.38 -14.39
N LYS A 114 -6.82 2.30 -13.78
CA LYS A 114 -8.16 1.78 -14.00
C LYS A 114 -9.15 2.54 -13.13
N GLY A 115 -10.32 2.83 -13.72
CA GLY A 115 -11.43 3.57 -13.10
C GLY A 115 -11.92 2.92 -11.83
#